data_AF-A0A955V798-F1
#
_entry.id   AF-A0A955V798-F1
#
_cell.length_a   1.000
_cell.length_b   1.000
_cell.length_c   1.000
_cell.angle_alpha   90.00
_cell.angle_beta   90.00
_cell.angle_gamma   90.00
#
_symmetry.space_group_name_H-M   'P 1'
#
loop_
_entity.id
_entity.type
_entity.pdbx_description
1 polymer ?
#
loop_
_entity_poly.entity_id
_entity_poly.type
_entity_poly.pdbx_seq_one_letter_code
_entity_poly.pdbx_strand_id
1 'polypeptide(L)' 'CRPCAITTTDTCSDGVRNGDEVDVDCGGSCAACAPTPVSCDDGVRNGSETGVDCGGTCPACQAADPCADGVQNGDETDTD' A
#
# COMPACT_ATOMS: atom_id res chain seq x y z
N CYS A 1 -23.56 -20.24 -23.85
CA CYS A 1 -23.16 -19.08 -23.02
C CYS A 1 -21.95 -18.44 -23.67
N ARG A 2 -22.15 -17.36 -24.44
CA ARG A 2 -21.02 -16.62 -25.05
C ARG A 2 -20.37 -15.77 -23.95
N PRO A 3 -19.03 -15.75 -23.86
CA PRO A 3 -18.34 -14.96 -22.84
C PRO A 3 -18.64 -13.48 -23.08
N CYS A 4 -18.87 -12.77 -21.97
CA CYS A 4 -19.03 -11.32 -21.95
C CYS A 4 -17.78 -10.72 -22.62
N ALA A 5 -17.98 -10.01 -23.72
CA ALA A 5 -16.94 -9.22 -24.34
C ALA A 5 -16.61 -8.07 -23.38
N ILE A 6 -15.65 -8.30 -22.48
CA ILE A 6 -14.91 -7.23 -21.83
C ILE A 6 -14.18 -6.55 -22.97
N THR A 7 -14.67 -5.40 -23.38
CA THR A 7 -14.01 -4.54 -24.35
C THR A 7 -12.83 -3.94 -23.60
N THR A 8 -11.69 -4.63 -23.68
CA THR A 8 -10.39 -4.23 -23.14
C THR A 8 -9.85 -3.03 -23.92
N THR A 9 -10.52 -1.89 -23.84
CA THR A 9 -9.85 -0.61 -24.11
C THR A 9 -8.91 -0.36 -22.94
N ASP A 10 -7.79 -1.09 -22.93
CA ASP A 10 -6.56 -0.88 -22.15
C ASP A 10 -6.74 -0.04 -20.87
N THR A 11 -7.60 -0.51 -19.95
CA THR A 11 -7.85 0.22 -18.70
C THR A 11 -6.65 0.15 -17.76
N CYS A 12 -5.76 -0.82 -17.99
CA CYS A 12 -4.47 -0.99 -17.33
C CYS A 12 -3.47 0.16 -17.61
N SER A 13 -3.91 1.31 -18.12
CA SER A 13 -3.11 2.49 -18.47
C SER A 13 -3.98 3.75 -18.62
N ASP A 14 -5.22 3.74 -18.11
CA ASP A 14 -6.15 4.86 -18.24
C ASP A 14 -6.11 5.83 -17.05
N GLY A 15 -5.25 5.55 -16.07
CA GLY A 15 -5.02 6.38 -14.90
C GLY A 15 -6.14 6.31 -13.87
N VAL A 16 -7.08 5.38 -14.00
CA VAL A 16 -8.19 5.21 -13.06
C VAL A 16 -8.34 3.75 -12.64
N ARG A 17 -8.47 3.50 -11.32
CA ARG A 17 -8.72 2.14 -10.82
C ARG A 17 -10.10 1.64 -11.23
N ASN A 18 -10.18 0.74 -12.20
CA ASN A 18 -11.44 0.17 -12.68
C ASN A 18 -11.31 -1.34 -13.00
N GLY A 19 -12.43 -1.99 -13.36
CA GLY A 19 -12.42 -3.43 -13.64
C GLY A 19 -12.04 -4.28 -12.42
N ASP A 20 -11.06 -5.17 -12.58
CA ASP A 20 -10.52 -6.06 -11.55
C ASP A 20 -9.12 -5.63 -11.04
N GLU A 21 -8.75 -4.37 -11.28
CA GLU A 21 -7.50 -3.76 -10.82
C GLU A 21 -7.40 -3.68 -9.29
N VAL A 22 -6.20 -3.98 -8.78
CA VAL A 22 -5.87 -3.95 -7.35
C VAL A 22 -5.37 -2.56 -6.94
N ASP A 23 -4.71 -1.86 -7.86
CA ASP A 23 -4.30 -0.45 -7.77
C ASP A 23 -4.48 0.22 -9.15
N VAL A 24 -4.28 1.55 -9.25
CA VAL A 24 -4.45 2.29 -10.51
C VAL A 24 -3.63 1.63 -11.62
N ASP A 25 -4.30 1.19 -12.69
CA ASP A 25 -3.69 0.59 -13.88
C ASP A 25 -2.96 -0.76 -13.65
N CYS A 26 -3.13 -1.42 -12.50
CA CYS A 26 -2.43 -2.68 -12.21
C CYS A 26 -3.18 -3.66 -11.30
N GLY A 27 -2.79 -4.94 -11.39
CA GLY A 27 -3.39 -6.05 -10.66
C GLY A 27 -4.62 -6.65 -11.34
N GLY A 28 -5.07 -7.81 -10.83
CA GLY A 28 -6.15 -8.58 -11.45
C GLY A 28 -5.76 -9.10 -12.82
N SER A 29 -6.46 -8.61 -13.86
CA SER A 29 -6.22 -8.91 -15.27
C SER A 29 -5.12 -8.05 -15.88
N CYS A 30 -4.69 -6.97 -15.21
CA CYS A 30 -3.55 -6.14 -15.58
C CYS A 30 -2.22 -6.73 -15.09
N ALA A 31 -1.11 -6.11 -15.47
CA ALA A 31 0.20 -6.48 -14.93
C ALA A 31 0.17 -6.39 -13.40
N ALA A 32 0.84 -7.31 -12.70
CA ALA A 32 0.93 -7.24 -11.25
C ALA A 32 1.47 -5.87 -10.85
N CYS A 33 0.81 -5.23 -9.89
CA CYS A 33 1.29 -3.97 -9.36
C CYS A 33 2.74 -4.14 -8.93
N ALA A 34 3.59 -3.20 -9.35
CA ALA A 34 4.92 -3.11 -8.80
C ALA A 34 4.74 -3.06 -7.27
N PRO A 35 5.58 -3.78 -6.50
CA PRO A 35 5.58 -3.56 -5.06
C PRO A 35 5.76 -2.06 -4.87
N THR A 36 4.78 -1.42 -4.22
CA THR A 36 4.90 -0.01 -3.83
C THR A 36 6.29 0.12 -3.22
N PRO A 37 7.12 1.09 -3.66
CA PRO A 37 8.42 1.28 -3.06
C PRO A 37 8.16 1.43 -1.57
N VAL A 38 8.56 0.44 -0.79
CA VAL A 38 8.31 0.41 0.64
C VAL A 38 9.19 1.51 1.20
N SER A 39 8.57 2.64 1.46
CA SER A 39 9.24 3.79 2.04
C SER A 39 9.09 3.63 3.53
N CYS A 40 10.21 3.37 4.21
CA CYS A 40 10.24 3.14 5.65
C CYS A 40 10.24 4.47 6.44
N ASP A 41 9.65 5.53 5.87
CA ASP A 41 9.69 6.90 6.37
C ASP A 41 8.53 7.77 5.78
N ASP A 42 7.46 7.15 5.24
CA ASP A 42 6.35 7.86 4.58
C ASP A 42 5.09 8.03 5.45
N GLY A 43 5.13 7.57 6.70
CA GLY A 43 4.04 7.67 7.66
C GLY A 43 2.87 6.73 7.33
N VAL A 44 3.02 5.77 6.41
CA VAL A 44 1.95 4.83 6.07
C VAL A 44 2.44 3.39 6.12
N ARG A 45 1.64 2.50 6.73
CA ARG A 45 1.94 1.06 6.72
C ARG A 45 1.68 0.47 5.34
N ASN A 46 2.73 0.19 4.57
CA ASN A 46 2.66 -0.40 3.24
C ASN A 46 3.66 -1.57 3.05
N GLY A 47 3.50 -2.30 1.93
CA GLY A 47 4.41 -3.40 1.59
C GLY A 47 4.49 -4.53 2.64
N SER A 48 5.69 -4.76 3.17
CA SER A 48 5.99 -5.83 4.14
C SER A 48 6.09 -5.33 5.58
N GLU A 49 5.74 -4.08 5.84
CA GLU A 49 5.87 -3.44 7.13
C GLU A 49 4.99 -4.09 8.19
N THR A 50 5.54 -4.25 9.39
CA THR A 50 4.82 -4.74 10.57
C THR A 50 4.34 -3.60 11.47
N GLY A 51 4.86 -2.38 11.27
CA GLY A 51 4.44 -1.11 11.88
C GLY A 51 4.25 -0.04 10.81
N VAL A 52 4.01 1.21 11.19
CA VAL A 52 4.11 2.33 10.24
C VAL A 52 5.61 2.56 10.05
N ASP A 53 6.10 2.56 8.81
CA ASP A 53 7.52 2.81 8.49
C ASP A 53 8.55 1.77 9.02
N CYS A 54 8.09 0.60 9.49
CA CYS A 54 8.99 -0.38 10.08
C CYS A 54 8.54 -1.83 9.89
N GLY A 55 9.50 -2.75 9.90
CA GLY A 55 9.27 -4.18 9.81
C GLY A 55 9.31 -4.78 8.41
N GLY A 56 9.43 -6.12 8.35
CA GLY A 56 9.61 -6.86 7.11
C GLY A 56 10.88 -6.45 6.35
N THR A 57 10.70 -5.67 5.28
CA THR A 57 11.79 -5.12 4.45
C THR A 57 12.38 -3.82 5.01
N CYS A 58 11.67 -3.18 5.95
CA CYS A 58 12.11 -1.99 6.67
C CYS A 58 12.88 -2.35 7.95
N PRO A 59 13.57 -1.38 8.59
CA PRO A 59 14.19 -1.59 9.89
C PRO A 59 13.20 -2.25 10.86
N ALA A 60 13.66 -3.21 11.65
CA ALA A 60 12.79 -3.91 12.58
C ALA A 60 12.10 -2.87 13.49
N CYS A 61 10.77 -2.94 13.59
CA CYS A 61 10.03 -2.12 14.53
C CYS A 61 10.63 -2.32 15.91
N GLN A 62 11.09 -1.23 16.54
CA GLN A 62 11.49 -1.30 17.93
C GLN A 62 10.24 -1.67 18.73
N ALA A 63 10.31 -2.79 19.44
CA ALA A 63 9.25 -3.16 20.35
C ALA A 63 9.17 -2.09 21.45
N ALA A 64 8.09 -1.31 21.41
CA ALA A 64 7.70 -0.29 22.39
C ALA A 64 8.46 1.05 22.32
N ASP A 65 8.43 1.73 21.18
CA ASP A 65 8.39 3.19 21.21
C ASP A 65 6.93 3.63 20.99
N PRO A 66 6.26 4.23 21.99
CA PRO A 66 4.92 4.77 21.79
C PRO A 66 4.91 5.79 20.64
N CYS A 67 6.04 6.48 20.38
CA CYS A 67 6.17 7.58 19.41
C CYS A 67 5.91 7.21 17.94
N ALA A 68 5.57 5.94 17.64
CA ALA A 68 5.29 5.44 16.29
C ALA A 68 4.10 4.47 16.25
N ASP A 69 3.24 4.46 17.28
CA ASP A 69 2.08 3.55 17.35
C ASP A 69 0.80 4.12 16.70
N GLY A 70 0.86 5.34 16.15
CA GLY A 70 -0.26 6.04 15.52
C GLY A 70 -1.35 6.45 16.52
N VAL A 71 -1.05 6.43 17.82
CA VAL A 71 -1.96 6.77 18.91
C VAL A 71 -1.23 7.66 19.90
N GLN A 72 -1.58 8.96 19.92
CA GLN A 72 -1.05 9.92 20.90
C GLN A 72 -1.22 9.44 22.35
N ASN A 73 -0.19 8.82 22.92
CA ASN A 73 -0.16 8.33 24.29
C ASN A 73 1.22 8.46 24.93
N GLY A 74 1.28 8.91 26.19
CA GLY A 74 2.55 9.23 26.87
C GLY A 74 2.94 10.70 26.78
N ASP A 75 4.26 10.99 26.67
CA ASP A 75 4.84 12.36 26.59
C ASP A 75 4.86 12.92 25.15
N GLU A 76 4.05 12.37 24.24
CA GLU A 76 4.02 12.72 22.81
C GLU A 76 3.43 14.12 22.59
N THR A 77 4.21 14.98 21.92
CA THR A 77 3.85 16.39 21.70
C THR A 77 3.40 16.69 20.27
N ASP A 78 3.47 15.70 19.40
CA ASP A 78 3.12 15.76 17.99
C ASP A 78 2.22 14.59 17.61
N THR A 79 1.29 14.86 16.69
CA THR A 79 0.52 13.84 15.98
C THR A 79 1.33 13.45 14.76
N ASP A 80 1.74 12.19 14.70
CA ASP A 80 2.29 11.56 13.51
C ASP A 80 1.22 11.46 12.39
#